data_AF-A0A938QWP8-F1
#
_entry.id   AF-A0A938QWP8-F1
#
_cell.length_a   1.000
_cell.length_b   1.000
_cell.length_c   1.000
_cell.angle_alpha   90.00
_cell.angle_beta   90.00
_cell.angle_gamma   90.00
#
_symmetry.space_group_name_H-M   'P 1'
#
loop_
_entity.id
_entity.type
_entity.pdbx_description
1 polymer ?
#
loop_
_entity_poly.entity_id
_entity_poly.type
_entity_poly.pdbx_seq_one_letter_code
_entity_poly.pdbx_strand_id
1 'polypeptide(L)'
;MRLRRFFLLLGLLSASLTVNLLWAHQGLANEALSPPKITIINHSGYPDTNIYLIVTGRVGANYHHLDWATGEFPECSADDNTVPVAGQSDLYADYFTTLSSIKQPDGTYSFPIHQMEGGRVWLSFDKPVYLHINSATAIREPSTDTTADPNYQTRFDKLEITYNALGVTTNTTCVDFFCMPLVFELKDNGASLGIRGMNRYQQSVVQALAADSMLKSLVTPYRVLAPKTTNPSYQSYVPSNYFQPYVDYIWTNCWQDPGSLQVAAGGYNWTGQISGDVLTMTVDGLGEVHPINKPTNSLDIFACAGVFNIDTVTFTEGEARKRDGAIKNEIVSALNRTVMHLATSEWDNRNRYYQKNGLSDAHYRTNIYSKILHDLAIDKRIYGFPYDEKGEAAKLENQPATDIILTINNCKGALSPAPFLLMLLGE
;
A
#
# COMPACT_ATOMS: atom_id res chain seq x y z
N MET A 1 56.37 25.33 -57.51
CA MET A 1 56.49 24.50 -56.29
C MET A 1 55.08 24.03 -55.92
N ARG A 2 54.90 22.70 -55.82
CA ARG A 2 53.71 21.85 -55.53
C ARG A 2 52.38 22.54 -55.11
N LEU A 3 51.29 22.40 -55.90
CA LEU A 3 50.09 21.51 -55.76
C LEU A 3 49.14 21.91 -54.58
N ARG A 4 47.79 22.00 -54.65
CA ARG A 4 46.70 21.65 -55.60
C ARG A 4 45.44 22.44 -55.16
N ARG A 5 44.70 23.15 -56.06
CA ARG A 5 43.44 22.75 -56.77
C ARG A 5 42.25 22.42 -55.84
N PHE A 6 40.98 22.83 -56.01
CA PHE A 6 40.19 23.54 -57.04
C PHE A 6 38.81 23.80 -56.36
N PHE A 7 38.16 24.94 -56.59
CA PHE A 7 36.74 25.17 -56.25
C PHE A 7 36.03 25.61 -57.52
N LEU A 8 35.00 24.88 -57.98
CA LEU A 8 34.03 25.39 -58.94
C LEU A 8 32.71 24.59 -58.94
N LEU A 9 31.70 25.28 -58.43
CA LEU A 9 30.28 25.41 -58.77
C LEU A 9 29.49 24.43 -59.69
N LEU A 10 28.25 24.23 -59.20
CA LEU A 10 26.91 24.09 -59.83
C LEU A 10 26.45 22.77 -60.47
N GLY A 11 25.28 22.30 -60.00
CA GLY A 11 24.37 21.44 -60.77
C GLY A 11 23.36 20.61 -59.93
N LEU A 12 22.17 21.18 -59.71
CA LEU A 12 20.83 20.55 -59.58
C LEU A 12 20.71 19.00 -59.61
N LEU A 13 20.03 18.39 -58.62
CA LEU A 13 18.72 17.70 -58.72
C LEU A 13 18.40 16.94 -57.42
N SER A 14 17.12 16.94 -57.05
CA SER A 14 16.51 16.24 -55.91
C SER A 14 16.48 14.71 -56.08
N ALA A 15 16.86 13.97 -55.04
CA ALA A 15 16.37 12.60 -54.80
C ALA A 15 16.45 12.29 -53.30
N SER A 16 15.28 12.09 -52.68
CA SER A 16 15.10 11.61 -51.32
C SER A 16 15.45 10.12 -51.23
N LEU A 17 16.50 9.79 -50.47
CA LEU A 17 16.79 8.42 -50.03
C LEU A 17 16.21 8.20 -48.63
N THR A 18 15.19 7.36 -48.55
CA THR A 18 14.79 6.69 -47.31
C THR A 18 15.75 5.53 -47.04
N VAL A 19 16.51 5.61 -45.94
CA VAL A 19 17.32 4.49 -45.46
C VAL A 19 16.41 3.58 -44.64
N ASN A 20 16.02 2.45 -45.23
CA ASN A 20 15.40 1.34 -44.51
C ASN A 20 16.48 0.64 -43.67
N LEU A 21 16.54 0.95 -42.37
CA LEU A 21 17.22 0.13 -41.38
C LEU A 21 16.33 -1.08 -41.06
N LEU A 22 16.55 -2.17 -41.80
CA LEU A 22 16.09 -3.50 -41.43
C LEU A 22 16.76 -3.90 -40.12
N TRP A 23 16.02 -3.88 -39.01
CA TRP A 23 16.43 -4.60 -37.81
C TRP A 23 16.23 -6.08 -38.08
N ALA A 24 17.32 -6.81 -38.27
CA ALA A 24 17.31 -8.25 -38.16
C ALA A 24 16.95 -8.60 -36.70
N HIS A 25 15.67 -8.90 -36.45
CA HIS A 25 15.28 -9.67 -35.27
C HIS A 25 15.89 -11.05 -35.43
N GLN A 26 17.08 -11.25 -34.84
CA GLN A 26 17.43 -12.58 -34.38
C GLN A 26 16.39 -12.93 -33.33
N GLY A 27 15.46 -13.80 -33.72
CA GLY A 27 14.54 -14.44 -32.81
C GLY A 27 15.36 -15.25 -31.80
N LEU A 28 15.72 -14.61 -30.69
CA LEU A 28 15.79 -15.33 -29.43
C LEU A 28 14.36 -15.83 -29.23
N ALA A 29 14.19 -17.15 -29.22
CA ALA A 29 12.98 -17.73 -28.67
C ALA A 29 12.81 -17.08 -27.30
N ASN A 30 11.75 -16.29 -27.12
CA ASN A 30 11.23 -16.02 -25.79
C ASN A 30 10.86 -17.41 -25.27
N GLU A 31 11.76 -18.06 -24.53
CA GLU A 31 11.33 -19.04 -23.56
C GLU A 31 10.27 -18.29 -22.74
N ALA A 32 9.03 -18.73 -22.83
CA ALA A 32 7.96 -18.14 -22.04
C ALA A 32 8.41 -18.26 -20.58
N LEU A 33 8.81 -17.15 -19.98
CA LEU A 33 9.12 -17.12 -18.56
C LEU A 33 7.92 -17.74 -17.85
N SER A 34 8.19 -18.77 -17.05
CA SER A 34 7.14 -19.38 -16.24
C SER A 34 6.46 -18.26 -15.44
N PRO A 35 5.12 -18.27 -15.32
CA PRO A 35 4.44 -17.24 -14.55
C PRO A 35 5.03 -17.18 -13.14
N PRO A 36 5.12 -15.99 -12.53
CA PRO A 36 5.61 -15.86 -11.17
C PRO A 36 4.81 -16.78 -10.23
N LYS A 37 5.42 -17.24 -9.14
CA LYS A 37 4.72 -18.05 -8.13
C LYS A 37 4.80 -17.45 -6.74
N ILE A 38 3.85 -17.80 -5.89
CA ILE A 38 3.95 -17.55 -4.45
C ILE A 38 4.35 -18.85 -3.76
N THR A 39 5.30 -18.77 -2.83
CA THR A 39 5.61 -19.83 -1.88
C THR A 39 5.29 -19.37 -0.46
N ILE A 40 4.47 -20.12 0.26
CA ILE A 40 4.10 -19.84 1.65
C ILE A 40 5.05 -20.56 2.61
N ILE A 41 5.58 -19.82 3.58
CA ILE A 41 6.30 -20.37 4.73
C ILE A 41 5.43 -20.19 5.97
N ASN A 42 5.02 -21.30 6.59
CA ASN A 42 4.23 -21.27 7.82
C ASN A 42 5.12 -21.29 9.06
N HIS A 43 5.33 -20.12 9.66
CA HIS A 43 5.89 -19.94 11.01
C HIS A 43 4.85 -19.38 11.98
N SER A 44 3.56 -19.53 11.65
CA SER A 44 2.48 -18.86 12.37
C SER A 44 2.23 -19.49 13.75
N GLY A 45 2.62 -20.74 13.96
CA GLY A 45 2.23 -21.55 15.12
C GLY A 45 0.80 -22.14 15.01
N TYR A 46 0.11 -21.93 13.90
CA TYR A 46 -1.10 -22.67 13.54
C TYR A 46 -0.73 -23.88 12.66
N PRO A 47 -1.43 -25.03 12.79
CA PRO A 47 -1.26 -26.13 11.85
C PRO A 47 -1.75 -25.72 10.46
N ASP A 48 -1.15 -26.26 9.40
CA ASP A 48 -1.49 -25.91 8.01
C ASP A 48 -2.97 -26.15 7.67
N THR A 49 -3.61 -27.11 8.35
CA THR A 49 -5.05 -27.40 8.22
C THR A 49 -5.95 -26.28 8.74
N ASN A 50 -5.41 -25.36 9.55
CA ASN A 50 -6.14 -24.22 10.12
C ASN A 50 -5.76 -22.89 9.46
N ILE A 51 -5.03 -22.93 8.34
CA ILE A 51 -4.67 -21.73 7.58
C ILE A 51 -5.42 -21.78 6.27
N TYR A 52 -6.20 -20.74 5.99
CA TYR A 52 -7.04 -20.65 4.80
C TYR A 52 -6.54 -19.55 3.87
N LEU A 53 -6.64 -19.80 2.57
CA LEU A 53 -6.15 -18.95 1.49
C LEU A 53 -7.27 -18.61 0.51
N ILE A 54 -7.32 -17.37 0.04
CA ILE A 54 -8.05 -16.96 -1.17
C ILE A 54 -7.14 -16.06 -1.99
N VAL A 55 -7.12 -16.21 -3.32
CA VAL A 55 -6.46 -15.27 -4.22
C VAL A 55 -7.50 -14.67 -5.16
N THR A 56 -7.61 -13.34 -5.17
CA THR A 56 -8.49 -12.59 -6.07
C THR A 56 -7.78 -11.39 -6.65
N GLY A 57 -8.14 -10.96 -7.85
CA GLY A 57 -7.61 -9.73 -8.47
C GLY A 57 -8.39 -9.36 -9.72
N ARG A 58 -8.08 -8.21 -10.33
CA ARG A 58 -8.79 -7.76 -11.54
C ARG A 58 -8.03 -8.07 -12.81
N VAL A 59 -8.75 -8.49 -13.84
CA VAL A 59 -8.29 -8.51 -15.22
C VAL A 59 -9.21 -7.60 -16.02
N GLY A 60 -8.71 -6.43 -16.41
CA GLY A 60 -9.57 -5.35 -16.91
C GLY A 60 -10.55 -4.88 -15.83
N ALA A 61 -11.84 -4.87 -16.13
CA ALA A 61 -12.88 -4.42 -15.20
C ALA A 61 -13.38 -5.51 -14.24
N ASN A 62 -13.13 -6.78 -14.57
CA ASN A 62 -13.71 -7.93 -13.87
C ASN A 62 -12.74 -8.48 -12.83
N TYR A 63 -13.28 -9.00 -11.73
CA TYR A 63 -12.58 -9.76 -10.73
C TYR A 63 -12.49 -11.22 -11.15
N HIS A 64 -11.36 -11.81 -10.82
CA HIS A 64 -11.01 -13.19 -11.04
C HIS A 64 -10.52 -13.79 -9.73
N HIS A 65 -10.57 -15.12 -9.62
CA HIS A 65 -10.06 -15.85 -8.47
C HIS A 65 -9.14 -16.98 -8.92
N LEU A 66 -8.24 -17.44 -8.06
CA LEU A 66 -7.49 -18.66 -8.31
C LEU A 66 -8.40 -19.86 -8.07
N ASP A 67 -8.53 -20.71 -9.09
CA ASP A 67 -9.10 -22.03 -8.94
C ASP A 67 -8.01 -22.98 -8.43
N TRP A 68 -8.17 -23.46 -7.19
CA TRP A 68 -7.19 -24.31 -6.53
C TRP A 68 -7.08 -25.72 -7.11
N ALA A 69 -8.09 -26.19 -7.85
CA ALA A 69 -8.07 -27.51 -8.47
C ALA A 69 -7.33 -27.49 -9.82
N THR A 70 -7.50 -26.42 -10.60
CA THR A 70 -6.93 -26.31 -11.96
C THR A 70 -5.67 -25.46 -12.02
N GLY A 71 -5.48 -24.52 -11.09
CA GLY A 71 -4.44 -23.51 -11.13
C GLY A 71 -4.75 -22.34 -12.08
N GLU A 72 -5.94 -22.32 -12.69
CA GLU A 72 -6.41 -21.26 -13.59
C GLU A 72 -6.93 -20.03 -12.82
N PHE A 73 -7.17 -18.92 -13.55
CA PHE A 73 -7.68 -17.67 -12.98
C PHE A 73 -9.02 -17.24 -13.62
N PRO A 74 -10.10 -18.02 -13.46
CA PRO A 74 -11.39 -17.70 -14.05
C PRO A 74 -12.01 -16.43 -13.46
N GLU A 75 -12.93 -15.83 -14.23
CA GLU A 75 -13.75 -14.71 -13.78
C GLU A 75 -14.65 -15.13 -12.61
N CYS A 76 -14.79 -14.27 -11.60
CA CYS A 76 -15.69 -14.51 -10.48
C CYS A 76 -17.16 -14.48 -10.92
N SER A 77 -17.96 -15.48 -10.52
CA SER A 77 -19.41 -15.50 -10.76
C SER A 77 -20.22 -15.33 -9.48
N ALA A 78 -21.40 -14.74 -9.59
CA ALA A 78 -22.38 -14.73 -8.51
C ALA A 78 -22.90 -16.15 -8.21
N ASP A 79 -22.83 -17.06 -9.18
CA ASP A 79 -23.22 -18.47 -9.03
C ASP A 79 -22.27 -19.25 -8.11
N ASP A 80 -21.05 -18.74 -7.90
CA ASP A 80 -20.06 -19.36 -7.02
C ASP A 80 -20.39 -19.14 -5.54
N ASN A 81 -21.35 -18.27 -5.22
CA ASN A 81 -21.85 -18.04 -3.87
C ASN A 81 -22.69 -19.23 -3.38
N THR A 82 -22.02 -20.30 -2.93
CA THR A 82 -22.65 -21.56 -2.53
C THR A 82 -22.47 -21.89 -1.05
N VAL A 83 -21.60 -21.16 -0.34
CA VAL A 83 -21.24 -21.45 1.05
C VAL A 83 -22.15 -20.72 2.03
N PRO A 84 -22.95 -21.43 2.85
CA PRO A 84 -23.73 -20.78 3.89
C PRO A 84 -22.84 -20.39 5.08
N VAL A 85 -23.07 -19.21 5.64
CA VAL A 85 -22.38 -18.74 6.85
C VAL A 85 -23.40 -18.51 7.97
N ALA A 86 -23.12 -19.04 9.16
CA ALA A 86 -24.02 -18.94 10.29
C ALA A 86 -24.36 -17.48 10.63
N GLY A 87 -25.65 -17.18 10.72
CA GLY A 87 -26.15 -15.83 11.03
C GLY A 87 -26.20 -14.88 9.83
N GLN A 88 -25.91 -15.36 8.62
CA GLN A 88 -26.01 -14.58 7.37
C GLN A 88 -27.19 -15.07 6.52
N SER A 89 -27.83 -14.14 5.82
CA SER A 89 -28.84 -14.46 4.81
C SER A 89 -28.21 -14.86 3.47
N ASP A 90 -27.08 -14.27 3.16
CA ASP A 90 -26.42 -14.41 1.88
C ASP A 90 -25.52 -15.67 1.89
N LEU A 91 -25.31 -16.23 0.71
CA LEU A 91 -24.30 -17.25 0.48
C LEU A 91 -22.99 -16.60 0.03
N TYR A 92 -21.88 -17.29 0.23
CA TYR A 92 -20.54 -16.76 -0.02
C TYR A 92 -19.78 -17.66 -0.99
N ALA A 93 -18.80 -17.08 -1.67
CA ALA A 93 -18.04 -17.76 -2.70
C ALA A 93 -17.20 -18.91 -2.13
N ASP A 94 -17.23 -20.06 -2.79
CA ASP A 94 -16.37 -21.21 -2.46
C ASP A 94 -14.99 -21.11 -3.10
N TYR A 95 -14.25 -20.03 -2.77
CA TYR A 95 -12.93 -19.74 -3.36
C TYR A 95 -11.76 -20.04 -2.43
N PHE A 96 -12.02 -20.57 -1.24
CA PHE A 96 -10.97 -20.83 -0.25
C PHE A 96 -10.38 -22.23 -0.37
N THR A 97 -9.12 -22.36 0.02
CA THR A 97 -8.48 -23.65 0.28
C THR A 97 -7.76 -23.62 1.62
N THR A 98 -7.32 -24.78 2.12
CA THR A 98 -6.40 -24.83 3.26
C THR A 98 -4.96 -24.84 2.78
N LEU A 99 -4.03 -24.32 3.60
CA LEU A 99 -2.60 -24.39 3.29
C LEU A 99 -2.15 -25.84 3.12
N SER A 100 -2.66 -26.77 3.95
CA SER A 100 -2.36 -28.20 3.79
C SER A 100 -2.76 -28.77 2.44
N SER A 101 -3.83 -28.26 1.81
CA SER A 101 -4.34 -28.76 0.53
C SER A 101 -3.45 -28.37 -0.66
N ILE A 102 -2.60 -27.35 -0.52
CA ILE A 102 -1.72 -26.87 -1.60
C ILE A 102 -0.27 -27.35 -1.45
N LYS A 103 -0.04 -28.31 -0.54
CA LYS A 103 1.29 -28.87 -0.31
C LYS A 103 1.75 -29.67 -1.52
N GLN A 104 2.88 -29.27 -2.08
CA GLN A 104 3.51 -29.91 -3.22
C GLN A 104 4.26 -31.18 -2.80
N PRO A 105 4.58 -32.10 -3.75
CA PRO A 105 5.34 -33.32 -3.46
C PRO A 105 6.72 -33.08 -2.83
N ASP A 106 7.34 -31.93 -3.12
CA ASP A 106 8.63 -31.52 -2.55
C ASP A 106 8.52 -30.93 -1.13
N GLY A 107 7.30 -30.88 -0.59
CA GLY A 107 6.98 -30.39 0.75
C GLY A 107 6.77 -28.87 0.83
N THR A 108 6.93 -28.13 -0.26
CA THR A 108 6.65 -26.69 -0.31
C THR A 108 5.15 -26.42 -0.42
N TYR A 109 4.74 -25.19 -0.10
CA TYR A 109 3.38 -24.71 -0.32
C TYR A 109 3.45 -23.61 -1.37
N SER A 110 3.07 -23.90 -2.61
CA SER A 110 3.18 -22.93 -3.70
C SER A 110 2.06 -23.00 -4.70
N PHE A 111 1.75 -21.86 -5.34
CA PHE A 111 0.73 -21.71 -6.37
C PHE A 111 1.13 -20.62 -7.38
N PRO A 112 0.63 -20.68 -8.63
CA PRO A 112 0.97 -19.70 -9.67
C PRO A 112 0.31 -18.34 -9.41
N ILE A 113 0.92 -17.29 -9.96
CA ILE A 113 0.37 -15.94 -10.03
C ILE A 113 -0.02 -15.64 -11.47
N HIS A 114 -1.23 -15.13 -11.64
CA HIS A 114 -1.75 -14.67 -12.92
C HIS A 114 -1.69 -13.16 -13.03
N GLN A 115 -1.71 -12.65 -14.25
CA GLN A 115 -1.76 -11.20 -14.43
C GLN A 115 -3.02 -10.67 -13.76
N MET A 116 -2.83 -9.66 -12.91
CA MET A 116 -3.91 -9.06 -12.14
C MET A 116 -3.54 -7.66 -11.65
N GLU A 117 -4.53 -6.81 -11.50
CA GLU A 117 -4.44 -5.51 -10.84
C GLU A 117 -5.23 -5.53 -9.53
N GLY A 118 -4.72 -4.86 -8.50
CA GLY A 118 -5.38 -4.82 -7.19
C GLY A 118 -5.61 -6.20 -6.58
N GLY A 119 -4.71 -7.14 -6.86
CA GLY A 119 -4.77 -8.51 -6.37
C GLY A 119 -4.54 -8.61 -4.87
N ARG A 120 -5.13 -9.63 -4.26
CA ARG A 120 -5.04 -9.92 -2.82
C ARG A 120 -4.89 -11.41 -2.61
N VAL A 121 -3.91 -11.77 -1.80
CA VAL A 121 -3.78 -13.09 -1.17
C VAL A 121 -4.29 -12.95 0.25
N TRP A 122 -5.52 -13.37 0.48
CA TRP A 122 -6.13 -13.39 1.80
C TRP A 122 -5.62 -14.59 2.60
N LEU A 123 -5.23 -14.34 3.84
CA LEU A 123 -4.81 -15.33 4.80
C LEU A 123 -5.75 -15.29 5.99
N SER A 124 -6.19 -16.44 6.49
CA SER A 124 -7.02 -16.51 7.70
C SER A 124 -6.76 -17.74 8.54
N PHE A 125 -7.06 -17.62 9.84
CA PHE A 125 -6.89 -18.72 10.80
C PHE A 125 -8.22 -19.32 11.25
N ASP A 126 -8.21 -20.63 11.46
CA ASP A 126 -9.27 -21.49 12.02
C ASP A 126 -10.56 -21.57 11.19
N LYS A 127 -10.86 -20.56 10.37
CA LYS A 127 -11.92 -20.56 9.35
C LYS A 127 -11.53 -19.62 8.20
N PRO A 128 -12.07 -19.81 6.98
CA PRO A 128 -11.78 -18.92 5.87
C PRO A 128 -12.37 -17.52 6.11
N VAL A 129 -11.86 -16.54 5.37
CA VAL A 129 -12.64 -15.34 5.06
C VAL A 129 -13.67 -15.67 3.99
N TYR A 130 -14.78 -14.96 4.01
CA TYR A 130 -15.91 -15.12 3.11
C TYR A 130 -16.03 -13.88 2.23
N LEU A 131 -15.95 -14.10 0.92
CA LEU A 131 -16.24 -13.10 -0.11
C LEU A 131 -17.65 -13.33 -0.63
N HIS A 132 -18.37 -12.26 -0.94
CA HIS A 132 -19.63 -12.36 -1.67
C HIS A 132 -19.49 -11.71 -3.04
N ILE A 133 -19.83 -12.43 -4.10
CA ILE A 133 -19.77 -11.92 -5.48
C ILE A 133 -21.12 -11.33 -5.84
N ASN A 134 -21.21 -10.01 -5.99
CA ASN A 134 -22.44 -9.38 -6.50
C ASN A 134 -22.50 -9.50 -8.03
N SER A 135 -21.36 -9.36 -8.69
CA SER A 135 -21.14 -9.54 -10.13
C SER A 135 -19.64 -9.71 -10.39
N ALA A 136 -19.26 -10.04 -11.63
CA ALA A 136 -17.86 -10.05 -12.05
C ALA A 136 -17.13 -8.72 -11.75
N THR A 137 -17.81 -7.58 -11.80
CA THR A 137 -17.19 -6.26 -11.55
C THR A 137 -17.28 -5.80 -10.10
N ALA A 138 -18.00 -6.51 -9.24
CA ALA A 138 -18.31 -6.08 -7.87
C ALA A 138 -18.29 -7.26 -6.89
N ILE A 139 -17.24 -7.32 -6.08
CA ILE A 139 -17.13 -8.25 -4.95
C ILE A 139 -17.26 -7.49 -3.62
N ARG A 140 -17.86 -8.12 -2.62
CA ARG A 140 -17.82 -7.66 -1.23
C ARG A 140 -16.70 -8.41 -0.52
N GLU A 141 -15.66 -7.65 -0.20
CA GLU A 141 -14.47 -8.14 0.49
C GLU A 141 -14.69 -8.23 2.00
N PRO A 142 -13.80 -8.91 2.74
CA PRO A 142 -13.91 -9.03 4.19
C PRO A 142 -13.80 -7.65 4.84
N SER A 143 -14.80 -7.29 5.65
CA SER A 143 -14.81 -6.01 6.38
C SER A 143 -14.66 -6.21 7.89
N THR A 144 -14.09 -5.20 8.53
CA THR A 144 -14.00 -5.08 9.99
C THR A 144 -14.88 -3.97 10.55
N ASP A 145 -15.63 -3.29 9.69
CA ASP A 145 -16.32 -2.03 9.99
C ASP A 145 -17.63 -2.27 10.74
N THR A 146 -18.15 -3.49 10.75
CA THR A 146 -19.36 -3.84 11.47
C THR A 146 -19.26 -5.23 12.05
N THR A 147 -19.86 -5.42 13.23
CA THR A 147 -19.97 -6.74 13.87
C THR A 147 -20.89 -7.70 13.10
N ALA A 148 -21.68 -7.17 12.17
CA ALA A 148 -22.57 -7.95 11.30
C ALA A 148 -21.83 -8.63 10.15
N ASP A 149 -20.62 -8.18 9.81
CA ASP A 149 -19.83 -8.82 8.74
C ASP A 149 -19.43 -10.25 9.17
N PRO A 150 -19.61 -11.27 8.30
CA PRO A 150 -19.25 -12.66 8.63
C PRO A 150 -17.77 -12.83 9.01
N ASN A 151 -16.91 -11.93 8.55
CA ASN A 151 -15.47 -11.94 8.76
C ASN A 151 -15.04 -11.17 10.01
N TYR A 152 -15.96 -10.47 10.70
CA TYR A 152 -15.61 -9.63 11.85
C TYR A 152 -14.86 -10.41 12.92
N GLN A 153 -15.24 -11.68 13.15
CA GLN A 153 -14.61 -12.58 14.14
C GLN A 153 -13.53 -13.50 13.57
N THR A 154 -13.09 -13.28 12.32
CA THR A 154 -12.01 -14.07 11.69
C THR A 154 -10.67 -13.36 11.89
N ARG A 155 -9.62 -14.07 12.30
CA ARG A 155 -8.27 -13.50 12.21
C ARG A 155 -7.79 -13.62 10.79
N PHE A 156 -7.68 -12.50 10.08
CA PHE A 156 -7.26 -12.47 8.70
C PHE A 156 -6.33 -11.30 8.40
N ASP A 157 -5.51 -11.44 7.37
CA ASP A 157 -4.64 -10.40 6.83
C ASP A 157 -4.46 -10.63 5.33
N LYS A 158 -3.74 -9.73 4.63
CA LYS A 158 -3.58 -9.80 3.18
C LYS A 158 -2.18 -9.41 2.71
N LEU A 159 -1.71 -10.08 1.66
CA LEU A 159 -0.67 -9.58 0.78
C LEU A 159 -1.35 -8.96 -0.44
N GLU A 160 -0.97 -7.74 -0.81
CA GLU A 160 -1.44 -7.06 -2.01
C GLU A 160 -0.46 -7.28 -3.15
N ILE A 161 -0.98 -7.47 -4.36
CA ILE A 161 -0.18 -7.77 -5.55
C ILE A 161 -0.76 -7.13 -6.80
N THR A 162 0.13 -6.67 -7.68
CA THR A 162 -0.16 -6.37 -9.07
C THR A 162 0.87 -7.12 -9.91
N TYR A 163 0.42 -7.86 -10.91
CA TYR A 163 1.27 -8.50 -11.89
C TYR A 163 0.76 -8.15 -13.28
N ASN A 164 1.58 -7.45 -14.07
CA ASN A 164 1.24 -7.07 -15.44
C ASN A 164 2.52 -7.02 -16.30
N ALA A 165 2.43 -6.40 -17.48
CA ALA A 165 3.57 -6.26 -18.39
C ALA A 165 4.76 -5.47 -17.80
N LEU A 166 4.53 -4.65 -16.77
CA LEU A 166 5.56 -3.89 -16.03
C LEU A 166 6.20 -4.71 -14.90
N GLY A 167 5.85 -5.98 -14.74
CA GLY A 167 6.39 -6.88 -13.72
C GLY A 167 5.46 -7.06 -12.53
N VAL A 168 6.05 -7.42 -11.39
CA VAL A 168 5.33 -7.69 -10.14
C VAL A 168 5.57 -6.53 -9.19
N THR A 169 4.48 -6.02 -8.61
CA THR A 169 4.48 -5.15 -7.43
C THR A 169 3.77 -5.87 -6.30
N THR A 170 4.34 -5.91 -5.10
CA THR A 170 3.68 -6.51 -3.95
C THR A 170 4.00 -5.80 -2.65
N ASN A 171 3.05 -5.83 -1.72
CA ASN A 171 3.20 -5.22 -0.41
C ASN A 171 2.37 -5.93 0.68
N THR A 172 2.85 -5.85 1.91
CA THR A 172 2.01 -6.03 3.11
C THR A 172 1.40 -4.70 3.51
N THR A 173 0.26 -4.73 4.18
CA THR A 173 -0.45 -3.50 4.57
C THR A 173 -1.00 -3.58 5.98
N CYS A 174 -0.90 -2.46 6.72
CA CYS A 174 -1.55 -2.28 8.01
C CYS A 174 -2.50 -1.07 7.98
N VAL A 175 -2.88 -0.61 6.77
CA VAL A 175 -3.73 0.58 6.57
C VAL A 175 -5.06 0.42 7.29
N ASP A 176 -5.70 -0.75 7.18
CA ASP A 176 -7.01 -0.99 7.78
C ASP A 176 -6.91 -1.49 9.22
N PHE A 177 -5.96 -2.39 9.48
CA PHE A 177 -5.68 -2.99 10.79
C PHE A 177 -4.35 -3.76 10.75
N PHE A 178 -3.87 -4.17 11.93
CA PHE A 178 -2.80 -5.15 12.08
C PHE A 178 -3.36 -6.46 12.66
N CYS A 179 -3.19 -7.59 11.98
CA CYS A 179 -3.59 -8.91 12.48
C CYS A 179 -2.43 -9.91 12.51
N MET A 180 -1.71 -10.07 11.40
CA MET A 180 -0.62 -11.02 11.23
C MET A 180 0.69 -10.29 10.94
N PRO A 181 1.81 -10.65 11.60
CA PRO A 181 3.11 -10.11 11.23
C PRO A 181 3.62 -10.85 9.98
N LEU A 182 3.12 -10.43 8.81
CA LEU A 182 3.52 -10.99 7.52
C LEU A 182 4.90 -10.46 7.11
N VAL A 183 5.71 -11.33 6.51
CA VAL A 183 6.98 -10.97 5.87
C VAL A 183 6.95 -11.49 4.45
N PHE A 184 7.39 -10.68 3.48
CA PHE A 184 7.57 -11.16 2.11
C PHE A 184 8.95 -10.85 1.56
N GLU A 185 9.41 -11.72 0.66
CA GLU A 185 10.62 -11.55 -0.13
C GLU A 185 10.24 -11.63 -1.61
N LEU A 186 10.69 -10.65 -2.40
CA LEU A 186 10.55 -10.69 -3.87
C LEU A 186 11.85 -11.22 -4.47
N LYS A 187 11.76 -12.12 -5.45
CA LYS A 187 12.92 -12.69 -6.14
C LYS A 187 12.83 -12.60 -7.65
N ASP A 188 13.99 -12.55 -8.28
CA ASP A 188 14.18 -12.71 -9.71
C ASP A 188 15.20 -13.84 -9.95
N ASN A 189 14.75 -14.96 -10.51
CA ASN A 189 15.55 -16.14 -10.81
C ASN A 189 16.38 -16.63 -9.61
N GLY A 190 15.76 -16.65 -8.43
CA GLY A 190 16.37 -17.07 -7.16
C GLY A 190 17.17 -15.98 -6.44
N ALA A 191 17.52 -14.87 -7.09
CA ALA A 191 18.17 -13.73 -6.44
C ALA A 191 17.16 -12.90 -5.64
N SER A 192 17.51 -12.56 -4.40
CA SER A 192 16.67 -11.70 -3.55
C SER A 192 16.70 -10.25 -4.02
N LEU A 193 15.53 -9.65 -4.18
CA LEU A 193 15.35 -8.23 -4.49
C LEU A 193 15.04 -7.40 -3.23
N GLY A 194 14.89 -8.07 -2.09
CA GLY A 194 14.63 -7.46 -0.80
C GLY A 194 13.59 -8.21 0.01
N ILE A 195 13.57 -7.92 1.31
CA ILE A 195 12.64 -8.47 2.28
C ILE A 195 11.92 -7.30 2.96
N ARG A 196 10.60 -7.41 3.13
CA ARG A 196 9.75 -6.38 3.75
C ARG A 196 8.71 -7.02 4.68
N GLY A 197 8.13 -6.22 5.57
CA GLY A 197 7.04 -6.63 6.45
C GLY A 197 7.43 -6.58 7.94
N MET A 198 6.88 -7.51 8.72
CA MET A 198 6.92 -7.49 10.18
C MET A 198 7.55 -8.78 10.73
N ASN A 199 8.83 -8.76 11.06
CA ASN A 199 9.51 -9.90 11.70
C ASN A 199 9.49 -9.76 13.23
N ARG A 200 8.29 -9.88 13.83
CA ARG A 200 8.05 -9.80 15.28
C ARG A 200 6.99 -10.81 15.69
N TYR A 201 6.94 -11.16 16.98
CA TYR A 201 5.77 -11.83 17.54
C TYR A 201 4.56 -10.91 17.47
N GLN A 202 3.41 -11.46 17.07
CA GLN A 202 2.15 -10.73 17.01
C GLN A 202 1.86 -10.03 18.36
N GLN A 203 2.08 -10.76 19.46
CA GLN A 203 1.88 -10.23 20.81
C GLN A 203 2.78 -9.01 21.11
N SER A 204 4.03 -9.00 20.65
CA SER A 204 4.94 -7.85 20.84
C SER A 204 4.43 -6.60 20.11
N VAL A 205 3.92 -6.76 18.89
CA VAL A 205 3.38 -5.64 18.10
C VAL A 205 2.10 -5.11 18.76
N VAL A 206 1.20 -6.01 19.17
CA VAL A 206 -0.03 -5.63 19.90
C VAL A 206 0.30 -4.90 21.20
N GLN A 207 1.29 -5.37 21.97
CA GLN A 207 1.72 -4.71 23.20
C GLN A 207 2.32 -3.32 22.95
N ALA A 208 3.14 -3.16 21.92
CA ALA A 208 3.72 -1.87 21.55
C ALA A 208 2.63 -0.87 21.15
N LEU A 209 1.65 -1.30 20.35
CA LEU A 209 0.50 -0.47 19.99
C LEU A 209 -0.35 -0.14 21.23
N ALA A 210 -0.64 -1.12 22.08
CA ALA A 210 -1.44 -0.95 23.30
C ALA A 210 -0.75 -0.12 24.41
N ALA A 211 0.52 0.26 24.24
CA ALA A 211 1.20 1.19 25.13
C ALA A 211 0.66 2.63 24.99
N ASP A 212 0.11 2.97 23.82
CA ASP A 212 -0.65 4.20 23.63
C ASP A 212 -2.13 4.01 24.02
N SER A 213 -2.71 4.95 24.76
CA SER A 213 -4.07 4.81 25.29
C SER A 213 -5.16 4.83 24.22
N MET A 214 -4.98 5.60 23.14
CA MET A 214 -5.92 5.64 22.02
C MET A 214 -5.88 4.29 21.30
N LEU A 215 -4.69 3.83 20.94
CA LEU A 215 -4.51 2.56 20.23
C LEU A 215 -4.90 1.34 21.07
N LYS A 216 -4.68 1.37 22.39
CA LYS A 216 -5.15 0.32 23.32
C LYS A 216 -6.64 0.06 23.20
N SER A 217 -7.43 1.11 22.99
CA SER A 217 -8.89 1.02 22.84
C SER A 217 -9.31 0.46 21.48
N LEU A 218 -8.38 0.37 20.53
CA LEU A 218 -8.57 -0.23 19.19
C LEU A 218 -8.11 -1.69 19.11
N VAL A 219 -7.61 -2.25 20.22
CA VAL A 219 -7.23 -3.67 20.31
C VAL A 219 -8.48 -4.52 20.48
N THR A 220 -8.69 -5.46 19.56
CA THR A 220 -9.78 -6.45 19.61
C THR A 220 -9.22 -7.86 19.84
N PRO A 221 -10.06 -8.88 20.10
CA PRO A 221 -9.61 -10.28 20.17
C PRO A 221 -8.99 -10.81 18.86
N TYR A 222 -9.25 -10.13 17.74
CA TYR A 222 -8.89 -10.60 16.40
C TYR A 222 -7.75 -9.81 15.76
N ARG A 223 -7.64 -8.51 16.06
CA ARG A 223 -6.74 -7.56 15.39
C ARG A 223 -6.64 -6.23 16.16
N VAL A 224 -5.68 -5.39 15.81
CA VAL A 224 -5.64 -3.98 16.23
C VAL A 224 -6.14 -3.13 15.07
N LEU A 225 -7.26 -2.42 15.25
CA LEU A 225 -7.81 -1.55 14.20
C LEU A 225 -6.91 -0.32 14.00
N ALA A 226 -6.75 0.13 12.76
CA ALA A 226 -6.08 1.39 12.49
C ALA A 226 -6.96 2.56 12.96
N PRO A 227 -6.39 3.73 13.32
CA PRO A 227 -7.17 4.90 13.74
C PRO A 227 -8.11 5.47 12.67
N LYS A 228 -8.01 5.00 11.42
CA LYS A 228 -9.00 5.29 10.37
C LYS A 228 -10.30 4.48 10.46
N THR A 229 -10.46 3.65 11.49
CA THR A 229 -11.61 2.75 11.61
C THR A 229 -12.93 3.49 11.53
N THR A 230 -13.83 2.96 10.70
CA THR A 230 -15.22 3.40 10.55
C THR A 230 -16.17 2.55 11.41
N ASN A 231 -15.64 1.62 12.20
CA ASN A 231 -16.47 0.77 13.04
C ASN A 231 -17.10 1.60 14.17
N PRO A 232 -18.44 1.66 14.25
CA PRO A 232 -19.12 2.55 15.20
C PRO A 232 -18.84 2.19 16.67
N SER A 233 -18.42 0.95 16.94
CA SER A 233 -18.05 0.50 18.30
C SER A 233 -16.69 1.05 18.75
N TYR A 234 -15.84 1.47 17.81
CA TYR A 234 -14.46 1.90 18.10
C TYR A 234 -14.14 3.33 17.66
N GLN A 235 -14.92 3.90 16.74
CA GLN A 235 -14.67 5.23 16.18
C GLN A 235 -14.59 6.32 17.27
N SER A 236 -15.39 6.21 18.33
CA SER A 236 -15.38 7.17 19.45
C SER A 236 -14.07 7.18 20.26
N TYR A 237 -13.25 6.12 20.17
CA TYR A 237 -11.94 6.08 20.81
C TYR A 237 -10.87 6.87 20.08
N VAL A 238 -11.10 7.24 18.81
CA VAL A 238 -10.22 8.12 18.04
C VAL A 238 -10.80 9.53 18.08
N PRO A 239 -10.23 10.46 18.88
CA PRO A 239 -10.78 11.80 19.00
C PRO A 239 -10.76 12.51 17.65
N SER A 240 -11.89 13.06 17.21
CA SER A 240 -11.98 13.81 15.95
C SER A 240 -11.06 15.03 15.94
N ASN A 241 -10.70 15.55 17.11
CA ASN A 241 -9.78 16.68 17.27
C ASN A 241 -8.34 16.27 17.64
N TYR A 242 -7.96 15.00 17.54
CA TYR A 242 -6.60 14.53 17.86
C TYR A 242 -5.50 15.36 17.18
N PHE A 243 -5.62 15.61 15.87
CA PHE A 243 -4.66 16.40 15.09
C PHE A 243 -4.89 17.91 15.15
N GLN A 244 -5.99 18.39 15.75
CA GLN A 244 -6.38 19.80 15.73
C GLN A 244 -5.24 20.73 16.20
N PRO A 245 -4.53 20.46 17.32
CA PRO A 245 -3.45 21.36 17.76
C PRO A 245 -2.30 21.51 16.75
N TYR A 246 -2.01 20.47 15.97
CA TYR A 246 -0.96 20.53 14.95
C TYR A 246 -1.45 21.26 13.69
N VAL A 247 -2.67 20.95 13.23
CA VAL A 247 -3.29 21.60 12.08
C VAL A 247 -3.45 23.09 12.32
N ASP A 248 -3.94 23.48 13.51
CA ASP A 248 -4.07 24.89 13.92
C ASP A 248 -2.72 25.60 13.91
N TYR A 249 -1.66 24.96 14.38
CA TYR A 249 -0.31 25.51 14.35
C TYR A 249 0.17 25.78 12.91
N ILE A 250 0.00 24.81 12.00
CA ILE A 250 0.38 24.96 10.59
C ILE A 250 -0.40 26.10 9.94
N TRP A 251 -1.73 26.09 10.02
CA TRP A 251 -2.56 27.08 9.33
C TRP A 251 -2.38 28.50 9.88
N THR A 252 -1.96 28.63 11.14
CA THR A 252 -1.75 29.94 11.78
C THR A 252 -0.33 30.49 11.59
N ASN A 253 0.68 29.64 11.39
CA ASN A 253 2.08 30.08 11.48
C ASN A 253 2.95 29.66 10.28
N CYS A 254 2.48 28.78 9.42
CA CYS A 254 3.27 28.26 8.30
C CYS A 254 2.67 28.71 6.97
N TRP A 255 3.54 28.92 5.98
CA TRP A 255 3.16 29.05 4.58
C TRP A 255 2.20 30.21 4.25
N GLN A 256 2.23 31.30 5.02
CA GLN A 256 1.28 32.41 4.89
C GLN A 256 1.62 33.38 3.76
N ASP A 257 2.88 33.47 3.36
CA ASP A 257 3.28 34.38 2.28
C ASP A 257 2.98 33.74 0.91
N PRO A 258 2.58 34.54 -0.10
CA PRO A 258 2.36 34.04 -1.45
C PRO A 258 3.56 33.25 -1.98
N GLY A 259 3.32 31.98 -2.30
CA GLY A 259 4.31 31.05 -2.82
C GLY A 259 5.38 30.58 -1.84
N SER A 260 5.15 30.76 -0.55
CA SER A 260 6.06 30.28 0.50
C SER A 260 6.11 28.74 0.60
N LEU A 261 5.05 28.04 0.19
CA LEU A 261 5.07 26.57 0.08
C LEU A 261 5.45 26.16 -1.34
N GLN A 262 6.47 25.33 -1.48
CA GLN A 262 6.98 24.85 -2.76
C GLN A 262 7.10 23.32 -2.71
N VAL A 263 6.27 22.61 -3.48
CA VAL A 263 6.15 21.14 -3.40
C VAL A 263 6.30 20.53 -4.79
N ALA A 264 7.04 19.43 -4.91
CA ALA A 264 7.06 18.61 -6.12
C ALA A 264 6.10 17.42 -5.94
N ALA A 265 5.09 17.30 -6.81
CA ALA A 265 4.08 16.25 -6.75
C ALA A 265 3.57 15.88 -8.14
N GLY A 266 3.45 14.57 -8.41
CA GLY A 266 2.86 14.06 -9.65
C GLY A 266 3.63 14.44 -10.93
N GLY A 267 4.93 14.72 -10.82
CA GLY A 267 5.77 15.19 -11.94
C GLY A 267 5.71 16.70 -12.20
N TYR A 268 5.09 17.48 -11.31
CA TYR A 268 4.98 18.94 -11.41
C TYR A 268 5.53 19.63 -10.15
N ASN A 269 5.95 20.88 -10.32
CA ASN A 269 6.20 21.79 -9.21
C ASN A 269 4.93 22.58 -8.90
N TRP A 270 4.74 22.85 -7.62
CA TRP A 270 3.56 23.50 -7.08
C TRP A 270 3.94 24.63 -6.16
N THR A 271 3.31 25.78 -6.38
CA THR A 271 3.41 26.96 -5.54
C THR A 271 2.16 27.08 -4.67
N GLY A 272 2.34 27.19 -3.36
CA GLY A 272 1.27 27.17 -2.37
C GLY A 272 1.30 28.32 -1.37
N GLN A 273 0.12 28.62 -0.82
CA GLN A 273 -0.07 29.57 0.27
C GLN A 273 -1.28 29.19 1.13
N ILE A 274 -1.15 29.33 2.45
CA ILE A 274 -2.28 29.28 3.38
C ILE A 274 -2.83 30.69 3.58
N SER A 275 -4.13 30.86 3.36
CA SER A 275 -4.87 32.08 3.67
C SER A 275 -6.21 31.73 4.32
N GLY A 276 -6.41 32.19 5.55
CA GLY A 276 -7.55 31.76 6.36
C GLY A 276 -7.56 30.25 6.55
N ASP A 277 -8.69 29.61 6.26
CA ASP A 277 -8.87 28.15 6.39
C ASP A 277 -8.58 27.39 5.09
N VAL A 278 -7.93 27.99 4.09
CA VAL A 278 -7.67 27.34 2.79
C VAL A 278 -6.17 27.37 2.46
N LEU A 279 -5.62 26.19 2.17
CA LEU A 279 -4.35 26.03 1.47
C LEU A 279 -4.65 26.03 -0.04
N THR A 280 -4.14 27.02 -0.76
CA THR A 280 -4.27 27.10 -2.23
C THR A 280 -2.99 26.63 -2.88
N MET A 281 -3.06 25.57 -3.70
CA MET A 281 -1.92 25.05 -4.46
C MET A 281 -2.09 25.37 -5.95
N THR A 282 -1.08 25.95 -6.58
CA THR A 282 -1.07 26.27 -8.02
C THR A 282 -0.02 25.43 -8.72
N VAL A 283 -0.37 24.81 -9.85
CA VAL A 283 0.59 24.09 -10.70
C VAL A 283 1.44 25.08 -11.48
N ASP A 284 2.76 25.04 -11.29
CA ASP A 284 3.67 25.94 -11.97
C ASP A 284 3.62 25.75 -13.49
N GLY A 285 3.53 26.86 -14.23
CA GLY A 285 3.46 26.85 -15.70
C GLY A 285 2.09 26.49 -16.29
N LEU A 286 1.15 25.95 -15.49
CA LEU A 286 -0.22 25.68 -15.94
C LEU A 286 -1.25 26.66 -15.37
N GLY A 287 -0.98 27.25 -14.21
CA GLY A 287 -1.92 28.17 -13.54
C GLY A 287 -3.19 27.50 -13.02
N GLU A 288 -3.22 26.16 -13.00
CA GLU A 288 -4.30 25.35 -12.43
C GLU A 288 -4.27 25.44 -10.91
N VAL A 289 -5.42 25.73 -10.28
CA VAL A 289 -5.53 26.02 -8.84
C VAL A 289 -6.33 24.94 -8.13
N HIS A 290 -5.77 24.41 -7.04
CA HIS A 290 -6.31 23.34 -6.22
C HIS A 290 -6.43 23.80 -4.76
N PRO A 291 -7.66 24.06 -4.27
CA PRO A 291 -7.88 24.39 -2.88
C PRO A 291 -7.94 23.14 -1.99
N ILE A 292 -7.32 23.23 -0.82
CA ILE A 292 -7.41 22.23 0.25
C ILE A 292 -7.89 22.96 1.50
N ASN A 293 -9.13 22.70 1.91
CA ASN A 293 -9.69 23.25 3.14
C ASN A 293 -8.94 22.69 4.35
N LYS A 294 -8.82 23.50 5.40
CA LYS A 294 -8.26 23.09 6.69
C LYS A 294 -9.01 21.86 7.21
N PRO A 295 -8.32 20.73 7.47
CA PRO A 295 -8.98 19.54 7.99
C PRO A 295 -9.47 19.81 9.42
N THR A 296 -10.76 19.58 9.67
CA THR A 296 -11.39 19.75 11.00
C THR A 296 -11.65 18.41 11.69
N ASN A 297 -11.48 17.31 10.98
CA ASN A 297 -11.62 15.96 11.50
C ASN A 297 -10.31 15.19 11.31
N SER A 298 -9.79 14.62 12.40
CA SER A 298 -8.56 13.82 12.42
C SER A 298 -8.68 12.57 11.54
N LEU A 299 -9.90 12.10 11.27
CA LEU A 299 -10.13 11.01 10.33
C LEU A 299 -9.69 11.38 8.91
N ASP A 300 -9.80 12.64 8.48
CA ASP A 300 -9.31 13.09 7.16
C ASP A 300 -7.80 12.85 7.02
N ILE A 301 -7.06 13.02 8.11
CA ILE A 301 -5.60 12.80 8.14
C ILE A 301 -5.30 11.31 8.25
N PHE A 302 -5.84 10.60 9.25
CA PHE A 302 -5.58 9.16 9.43
C PHE A 302 -5.98 8.31 8.22
N ALA A 303 -7.10 8.66 7.57
CA ALA A 303 -7.64 7.93 6.42
C ALA A 303 -7.23 8.51 5.08
N CYS A 304 -6.46 9.60 5.05
CA CYS A 304 -6.16 10.36 3.83
C CYS A 304 -7.40 10.68 2.98
N ALA A 305 -8.46 11.11 3.65
CA ALA A 305 -9.80 11.26 3.11
C ALA A 305 -10.36 12.67 3.35
N GLY A 306 -11.66 12.86 3.11
CA GLY A 306 -12.33 14.13 3.35
C GLY A 306 -11.76 15.23 2.46
N VAL A 307 -11.18 16.28 3.06
CA VAL A 307 -10.51 17.37 2.31
C VAL A 307 -9.33 16.90 1.44
N PHE A 308 -8.82 15.69 1.70
CA PHE A 308 -7.74 15.05 0.94
C PHE A 308 -8.22 14.03 -0.09
N ASN A 309 -9.55 13.82 -0.21
CA ASN A 309 -10.09 13.10 -1.36
C ASN A 309 -9.83 13.89 -2.64
N ILE A 310 -9.60 13.16 -3.73
CA ILE A 310 -9.57 13.76 -5.07
C ILE A 310 -10.89 14.51 -5.29
N ASP A 311 -10.80 15.77 -5.74
CA ASP A 311 -11.98 16.56 -6.09
C ASP A 311 -12.50 16.12 -7.46
N THR A 312 -13.43 15.17 -7.44
CA THR A 312 -14.09 14.65 -8.64
C THR A 312 -15.24 15.54 -9.14
N VAL A 313 -15.54 16.64 -8.45
CA VAL A 313 -16.59 17.59 -8.85
C VAL A 313 -15.98 18.66 -9.74
N THR A 314 -14.88 19.26 -9.29
CA THR A 314 -14.13 20.26 -10.06
C THR A 314 -13.25 19.60 -11.11
N PHE A 315 -12.58 18.50 -10.76
CA PHE A 315 -11.68 17.76 -11.66
C PHE A 315 -12.27 16.38 -11.96
N THR A 316 -13.26 16.35 -12.85
CA THR A 316 -14.05 15.15 -13.16
C THR A 316 -13.20 13.99 -13.72
N GLU A 317 -12.29 14.28 -14.64
CA GLU A 317 -11.41 13.30 -15.29
C GLU A 317 -10.11 13.92 -15.82
N GLY A 318 -9.20 13.08 -16.32
CA GLY A 318 -7.96 13.51 -16.98
C GLY A 318 -6.82 13.91 -16.03
N GLU A 319 -5.83 14.62 -16.56
CA GLU A 319 -4.57 14.90 -15.87
C GLU A 319 -4.73 15.84 -14.67
N ALA A 320 -5.69 16.78 -14.71
CA ALA A 320 -5.98 17.67 -13.58
C ALA A 320 -6.43 16.89 -12.34
N ARG A 321 -7.25 15.85 -12.55
CA ARG A 321 -7.69 14.96 -11.47
C ARG A 321 -6.52 14.18 -10.85
N LYS A 322 -5.59 13.71 -11.68
CA LYS A 322 -4.38 13.02 -11.20
C LYS A 322 -3.47 13.96 -10.41
N ARG A 323 -3.29 15.19 -10.90
CA ARG A 323 -2.54 16.26 -10.22
C ARG A 323 -3.14 16.61 -8.87
N ASP A 324 -4.47 16.79 -8.79
CA ASP A 324 -5.18 17.04 -7.54
C ASP A 324 -4.92 15.93 -6.50
N GLY A 325 -5.02 14.68 -6.92
CA GLY A 325 -4.70 13.54 -6.06
C GLY A 325 -3.24 13.53 -5.61
N ALA A 326 -2.31 13.79 -6.53
CA ALA A 326 -0.88 13.81 -6.21
C ALA A 326 -0.54 14.89 -5.17
N ILE A 327 -1.06 16.12 -5.32
CA ILE A 327 -0.76 17.18 -4.36
C ILE A 327 -1.42 16.96 -3.01
N LYS A 328 -2.68 16.47 -2.98
CA LYS A 328 -3.38 16.15 -1.72
C LYS A 328 -2.69 15.03 -0.95
N ASN A 329 -2.17 14.03 -1.66
CA ASN A 329 -1.32 12.99 -1.08
C ASN A 329 -0.11 13.62 -0.37
N GLU A 330 0.67 14.46 -1.05
CA GLU A 330 1.87 15.06 -0.45
C GLU A 330 1.56 15.82 0.84
N ILE A 331 0.51 16.63 0.83
CA ILE A 331 0.09 17.42 1.99
C ILE A 331 -0.34 16.51 3.15
N VAL A 332 -1.20 15.52 2.91
CA VAL A 332 -1.70 14.66 4.00
C VAL A 332 -0.63 13.70 4.52
N SER A 333 0.31 13.28 3.67
CA SER A 333 1.48 12.49 4.08
C SER A 333 2.40 13.31 5.00
N ALA A 334 2.63 14.58 4.69
CA ALA A 334 3.39 15.49 5.55
C ALA A 334 2.70 15.77 6.91
N LEU A 335 1.36 15.76 6.94
CA LEU A 335 0.58 15.85 8.19
C LEU A 335 0.69 14.56 9.03
N ASN A 336 0.50 13.39 8.42
CA ASN A 336 0.62 12.09 9.09
C ASN A 336 1.99 11.92 9.76
N ARG A 337 3.05 12.31 9.04
CA ARG A 337 4.45 12.20 9.48
C ARG A 337 4.92 13.36 10.36
N THR A 338 4.07 14.36 10.62
CA THR A 338 4.39 15.56 11.41
C THR A 338 5.62 16.31 10.88
N VAL A 339 5.68 16.53 9.56
CA VAL A 339 6.76 17.27 8.89
C VAL A 339 6.27 18.50 8.10
N MET A 340 4.95 18.69 7.96
CA MET A 340 4.38 19.85 7.23
C MET A 340 4.85 21.24 7.71
N HIS A 341 5.32 21.40 8.94
CA HIS A 341 5.87 22.67 9.44
C HIS A 341 7.34 22.92 9.03
N LEU A 342 8.01 21.91 8.48
CA LEU A 342 9.40 21.98 8.04
C LEU A 342 9.49 22.43 6.59
N ALA A 343 10.67 22.90 6.19
CA ALA A 343 11.02 23.08 4.78
C ALA A 343 10.68 21.80 3.99
N THR A 344 10.12 21.95 2.79
CA THR A 344 9.64 20.82 1.98
C THR A 344 10.76 19.87 1.56
N SER A 345 12.02 20.32 1.55
CA SER A 345 13.20 19.48 1.38
C SER A 345 13.38 18.42 2.48
N GLU A 346 12.78 18.62 3.65
CA GLU A 346 12.81 17.67 4.78
C GLU A 346 11.59 16.73 4.79
N TRP A 347 10.60 16.92 3.90
CA TRP A 347 9.37 16.11 3.90
C TRP A 347 9.61 14.67 3.48
N ASP A 348 10.73 14.39 2.82
CA ASP A 348 11.18 13.04 2.45
C ASP A 348 12.33 12.52 3.35
N ASN A 349 12.71 13.30 4.38
CA ASN A 349 13.75 12.89 5.32
C ASN A 349 13.15 12.00 6.43
N ARG A 350 13.31 10.69 6.28
CA ARG A 350 12.81 9.67 7.23
C ARG A 350 13.26 9.91 8.68
N ASN A 351 14.43 10.52 8.88
CA ASN A 351 14.93 10.87 10.21
C ASN A 351 14.17 12.03 10.87
N ARG A 352 13.22 12.65 10.18
CA ARG A 352 12.31 13.66 10.73
C ARG A 352 10.93 13.10 11.05
N TYR A 353 10.56 11.95 10.48
CA TYR A 353 9.19 11.46 10.58
C TYR A 353 8.80 11.15 12.02
N TYR A 354 7.58 11.56 12.35
CA TYR A 354 6.94 11.34 13.64
C TYR A 354 7.71 11.92 14.84
N GLN A 355 8.62 12.86 14.61
CA GLN A 355 9.37 13.57 15.66
C GLN A 355 8.77 14.93 15.95
N LYS A 356 9.12 15.51 17.11
CA LYS A 356 8.67 16.86 17.47
C LYS A 356 9.20 17.92 16.52
N ASN A 357 10.43 17.76 16.01
CA ASN A 357 11.04 18.68 15.05
C ASN A 357 10.97 20.16 15.44
N GLY A 358 11.09 20.46 16.75
CA GLY A 358 11.02 21.82 17.28
C GLY A 358 9.62 22.27 17.70
N LEU A 359 8.57 21.48 17.46
CA LEU A 359 7.25 21.72 18.04
C LEU A 359 7.27 21.53 19.56
N SER A 360 6.48 22.35 20.26
CA SER A 360 6.15 22.14 21.67
C SER A 360 5.15 20.99 21.85
N ASP A 361 5.02 20.49 23.07
CA ASP A 361 4.07 19.41 23.41
C ASP A 361 2.60 19.81 23.16
N ALA A 362 2.32 21.11 23.19
CA ALA A 362 1.00 21.65 22.88
C ALA A 362 0.61 21.44 21.41
N HIS A 363 1.57 21.49 20.47
CA HIS A 363 1.32 21.41 19.03
C HIS A 363 1.69 20.07 18.40
N TYR A 364 2.54 19.28 19.04
CA TYR A 364 2.98 18.00 18.46
C TYR A 364 1.84 16.97 18.44
N ARG A 365 1.42 16.58 17.23
CA ARG A 365 0.51 15.45 16.96
C ARG A 365 1.02 14.68 15.77
N THR A 366 0.97 13.36 15.86
CA THR A 366 1.53 12.45 14.84
C THR A 366 0.66 11.23 14.64
N ASN A 367 0.75 10.57 13.49
CA ASN A 367 0.13 9.27 13.32
C ASN A 367 0.88 8.22 14.16
N ILE A 368 0.49 8.09 15.43
CA ILE A 368 1.16 7.26 16.43
C ILE A 368 1.08 5.77 16.07
N TYR A 369 0.01 5.35 15.40
CA TYR A 369 -0.15 3.99 14.88
C TYR A 369 0.92 3.69 13.84
N SER A 370 1.04 4.53 12.81
CA SER A 370 2.06 4.34 11.77
C SER A 370 3.48 4.41 12.35
N LYS A 371 3.75 5.39 13.22
CA LYS A 371 5.06 5.51 13.90
C LYS A 371 5.50 4.20 14.57
N ILE A 372 4.64 3.61 15.40
CA ILE A 372 4.96 2.36 16.13
C ILE A 372 5.18 1.21 15.15
N LEU A 373 4.37 1.11 14.09
CA LEU A 373 4.54 0.06 13.09
C LEU A 373 5.86 0.20 12.34
N HIS A 374 6.26 1.41 11.92
CA HIS A 374 7.57 1.65 11.31
C HIS A 374 8.71 1.28 12.25
N ASP A 375 8.64 1.63 13.53
CA ASP A 375 9.70 1.29 14.49
C ASP A 375 9.91 -0.22 14.67
N LEU A 376 8.89 -1.04 14.35
CA LEU A 376 8.92 -2.49 14.47
C LEU A 376 9.20 -3.23 13.15
N ALA A 377 8.89 -2.61 12.02
CA ALA A 377 9.02 -3.22 10.69
C ALA A 377 10.48 -3.38 10.24
N ILE A 378 10.75 -4.33 9.35
CA ILE A 378 12.09 -4.45 8.75
C ILE A 378 12.37 -3.20 7.90
N ASP A 379 13.59 -2.66 8.02
CA ASP A 379 14.03 -1.39 7.43
C ASP A 379 13.13 -0.18 7.74
N LYS A 380 12.32 -0.30 8.79
CA LYS A 380 11.24 0.63 9.12
C LYS A 380 10.25 0.84 7.98
N ARG A 381 9.98 -0.19 7.17
CA ARG A 381 9.09 -0.09 6.01
C ARG A 381 7.82 -0.90 6.19
N ILE A 382 6.68 -0.22 6.21
CA ILE A 382 5.33 -0.77 6.35
C ILE A 382 4.31 0.25 5.85
N TYR A 383 3.17 -0.20 5.33
CA TYR A 383 2.05 0.69 5.04
C TYR A 383 1.23 0.93 6.32
N GLY A 384 1.49 2.04 7.02
CA GLY A 384 0.74 2.41 8.24
C GLY A 384 -0.47 3.32 7.99
N PHE A 385 -0.54 3.95 6.81
CA PHE A 385 -1.68 4.76 6.33
C PHE A 385 -1.75 4.72 4.78
N PRO A 386 -2.85 5.17 4.15
CA PRO A 386 -3.07 4.94 2.70
C PRO A 386 -1.98 5.45 1.76
N TYR A 387 -1.39 6.62 2.05
CA TYR A 387 -0.37 7.25 1.21
C TYR A 387 1.06 7.10 1.76
N ASP A 388 1.34 5.99 2.43
CA ASP A 388 2.64 5.76 3.07
C ASP A 388 3.73 5.25 2.07
N GLU A 389 3.68 5.69 0.81
CA GLU A 389 4.52 5.11 -0.24
C GLU A 389 5.94 5.68 -0.38
N LYS A 390 6.17 6.95 0.02
CA LYS A 390 7.43 7.69 -0.21
C LYS A 390 8.62 7.15 0.60
N GLY A 391 9.14 5.99 0.18
CA GLY A 391 10.28 5.29 0.81
C GLY A 391 9.94 4.51 2.09
N GLU A 392 8.68 4.61 2.53
CA GLU A 392 8.17 4.06 3.79
C GLU A 392 7.35 2.79 3.62
N ALA A 393 6.80 2.54 2.44
CA ALA A 393 5.98 1.37 2.19
C ALA A 393 6.77 0.06 2.28
N ALA A 394 6.13 -0.97 2.83
CA ALA A 394 6.55 -2.37 2.65
C ALA A 394 6.23 -2.83 1.22
N LYS A 395 6.76 -2.16 0.20
CA LYS A 395 6.53 -2.45 -1.22
C LYS A 395 7.84 -2.85 -1.88
N LEU A 396 7.79 -3.86 -2.74
CA LEU A 396 8.84 -4.17 -3.71
C LEU A 396 8.21 -4.30 -5.10
N GLU A 397 8.96 -3.91 -6.12
CA GLU A 397 8.57 -4.05 -7.52
C GLU A 397 9.78 -4.45 -8.36
N ASN A 398 9.59 -5.33 -9.35
CA ASN A 398 10.65 -5.68 -10.31
C ASN A 398 10.09 -6.24 -11.63
N GLN A 399 10.86 -6.04 -12.71
CA GLN A 399 10.58 -6.57 -14.04
C GLN A 399 11.86 -7.23 -14.61
N PRO A 400 11.94 -8.57 -14.71
CA PRO A 400 10.96 -9.58 -14.28
C PRO A 400 11.05 -9.90 -12.77
N ALA A 401 10.00 -10.47 -12.19
CA ALA A 401 10.09 -11.15 -10.89
C ALA A 401 9.55 -12.57 -11.05
N THR A 402 10.18 -13.55 -10.42
CA THR A 402 9.84 -14.97 -10.60
C THR A 402 9.15 -15.56 -9.38
N ASP A 403 9.44 -15.04 -8.18
CA ASP A 403 8.90 -15.60 -6.94
C ASP A 403 8.57 -14.53 -5.91
N ILE A 404 7.48 -14.77 -5.17
CA ILE A 404 7.20 -14.13 -3.90
C ILE A 404 7.24 -15.21 -2.81
N ILE A 405 8.12 -15.04 -1.82
CA ILE A 405 8.12 -15.88 -0.62
C ILE A 405 7.33 -15.15 0.46
N LEU A 406 6.16 -15.65 0.84
CA LEU A 406 5.31 -15.07 1.88
C LEU A 406 5.41 -15.91 3.16
N THR A 407 5.96 -15.33 4.21
CA THR A 407 6.07 -15.95 5.53
C THR A 407 4.97 -15.45 6.45
N ILE A 408 4.15 -16.36 6.95
CA ILE A 408 3.19 -16.09 8.03
C ILE A 408 3.93 -16.30 9.34
N ASN A 409 4.35 -15.22 10.00
CA ASN A 409 5.30 -15.29 11.10
C ASN A 409 4.59 -15.25 12.46
N ASN A 410 5.10 -15.98 13.46
CA ASN A 410 4.90 -15.74 14.90
C ASN A 410 3.50 -15.27 15.36
N CYS A 411 2.42 -15.89 14.87
CA CYS A 411 1.02 -15.53 15.19
C CYS A 411 0.53 -16.18 16.51
N LYS A 412 1.06 -17.36 16.83
CA LYS A 412 0.85 -18.13 18.06
C LYS A 412 2.20 -18.36 18.73
N GLY A 413 2.31 -17.99 20.00
CA GLY A 413 3.52 -18.17 20.80
C GLY A 413 3.61 -17.10 21.90
N ALA A 414 4.05 -17.49 23.09
CA ALA A 414 4.36 -16.55 24.14
C ALA A 414 5.66 -15.80 23.80
N LEU A 415 5.79 -14.58 24.32
CA LEU A 415 7.11 -14.00 24.56
C LEU A 415 7.89 -15.02 25.40
N SER A 416 8.85 -15.73 24.80
CA SER A 416 9.92 -16.29 25.61
C SER A 416 10.54 -15.10 26.35
N PRO A 417 10.78 -15.16 27.68
CA PRO A 417 11.59 -14.17 28.37
C PRO A 417 13.05 -14.37 27.93
N ALA A 418 13.34 -14.16 26.65
CA ALA A 418 14.67 -13.81 26.22
C ALA A 418 14.86 -12.35 26.65
N PRO A 419 15.97 -12.01 27.32
CA PRO A 419 16.20 -10.66 27.79
C PRO A 419 16.06 -9.73 26.60
N PHE A 420 15.33 -8.64 26.81
CA PHE A 420 15.35 -7.46 25.96
C PHE A 420 16.81 -6.98 25.89
N LEU A 421 17.63 -7.60 25.04
CA LEU A 421 18.92 -7.06 24.67
C LEU A 421 18.58 -5.96 23.68
N LEU A 422 18.28 -4.81 24.28
CA LEU A 422 18.37 -3.51 23.68
C LEU A 422 19.76 -3.43 23.03
N MET A 423 19.88 -3.79 21.75
CA MET A 423 21.01 -3.38 20.93
C MET A 423 20.84 -1.88 20.65
N LEU A 424 21.06 -1.10 21.70
CA LEU A 424 21.78 0.16 21.60
C LEU A 424 23.23 -0.21 21.27
N LEU A 425 23.53 -0.27 19.99
CA LEU A 425 24.85 -0.10 19.41
C LEU A 425 24.55 0.76 18.16
N GLY A 426 24.98 2.00 18.03
CA GLY A 426 26.19 2.66 18.53
C GLY A 426 26.74 3.39 17.31
N GLU A 427 26.84 4.71 17.45
CA GLU A 427 27.09 5.76 16.42
C GLU A 427 25.88 6.28 15.62
#